data_AF-B9TBU1-F1
#
_entry.id   AF-B9TBU1-F1
#
_cell.length_a   1.000
_cell.length_b   1.000
_cell.length_c   1.000
_cell.angle_alpha   90.00
_cell.angle_beta   90.00
_cell.angle_gamma   90.00
#
_symmetry.space_group_name_H-M   'P 1'
#
loop_
_entity.id
_entity.type
_entity.pdbx_description
1 polymer ?
#
loop_
_entity_poly.entity_id
_entity_poly.type
_entity_poly.pdbx_seq_one_letter_code
_entity_poly.pdbx_strand_id
1 'polypeptide(L)'
;MKADWQRAREPILTRKSPAPRVLFILSHSPGQVMVGGKGSSAEAMLHYVGAQNAVQGFDGFKPLTPEAVIAAQPDVVLFTDQGLSIVGGIDGVLKLPGVAQTPAGQKRRVASLEAMFMLGFGDEYMSAAAGAISLTSRFTTGLLNRPVWFLWLVLLLCFWVAAWAGAVPVTADDWRVLWRHEEPLTSGAYVLWNLRLPRILFAALVGAVLGLSGALTQGLFRNPLADPGLLGVTSGAACAAALTIVVLAGSGIDIPIAWRFWVLPLTAFAGAVGVCLLLDTVARWLTADSIAGLLLTGIALNALAAAIIGLCTYLATDEQLRSLTFWTLGSLAGGSWPLVGTLSVLLLAAIWYVRRLVSAMNALALGEAAAAHVGINVRHLRRRVIILVALLSGFAVAWCGVIGFIGLVAPHIVRLVVGPDQRRMAPLAMLVGAIILLVADTTARTVAIPAEIPVGIFTALL
;
A
#
# COMPACT_ATOMS: atom_id res chain seq x y z
N MET A 1 2.73 -24.41 -22.83
CA MET A 1 1.32 -24.24 -22.40
C MET A 1 0.32 -24.96 -23.30
N LYS A 2 0.06 -24.56 -24.56
CA LYS A 2 -0.95 -25.23 -25.43
C LYS A 2 -0.64 -26.72 -25.68
N ALA A 3 0.64 -27.06 -25.85
CA ALA A 3 1.12 -28.44 -26.01
C ALA A 3 1.03 -29.26 -24.70
N ASP A 4 1.22 -28.63 -23.54
CA ASP A 4 1.11 -29.29 -22.23
C ASP A 4 -0.36 -29.56 -21.89
N TRP A 5 -1.26 -28.62 -22.22
CA TRP A 5 -2.71 -28.80 -22.15
C TRP A 5 -3.21 -29.95 -23.03
N GLN A 6 -2.69 -30.10 -24.25
CA GLN A 6 -3.07 -31.21 -25.12
C GLN A 6 -2.54 -32.55 -24.61
N ARG A 7 -1.28 -32.60 -24.14
CA ARG A 7 -0.71 -33.80 -23.50
C ARG A 7 -1.45 -34.24 -22.24
N ALA A 8 -1.91 -33.29 -21.41
CA ALA A 8 -2.68 -33.62 -20.21
C ALA A 8 -4.11 -34.11 -20.52
N ARG A 9 -4.67 -33.73 -21.67
CA ARG A 9 -6.07 -34.00 -22.05
C ARG A 9 -6.25 -35.30 -22.84
N GLU A 10 -5.22 -35.77 -23.53
CA GLU A 10 -5.21 -36.99 -24.34
C GLU A 10 -5.60 -38.28 -23.58
N PRO A 11 -5.09 -38.55 -22.36
CA PRO A 11 -5.47 -39.73 -21.57
C PRO A 11 -6.93 -39.69 -21.09
N ILE A 12 -7.48 -38.49 -20.97
CA ILE A 12 -8.84 -38.23 -20.45
C ILE A 12 -9.86 -38.46 -21.57
N LEU A 13 -9.58 -37.97 -22.78
CA LEU A 13 -10.46 -38.10 -23.94
C LEU A 13 -10.48 -39.51 -24.54
N THR A 14 -9.45 -40.32 -24.30
CA THR A 14 -9.33 -41.70 -24.80
C THR A 14 -9.96 -42.74 -23.87
N ARG A 15 -10.55 -42.32 -22.76
CA ARG A 15 -11.18 -43.20 -21.76
C ARG A 15 -12.46 -43.84 -22.32
N LYS A 16 -12.52 -45.18 -22.38
CA LYS A 16 -13.70 -45.97 -22.79
C LYS A 16 -14.77 -46.17 -21.70
N SER A 17 -14.45 -45.87 -20.43
CA SER A 17 -15.34 -46.07 -19.28
C SER A 17 -16.19 -44.82 -18.98
N PRO A 18 -17.39 -44.96 -18.39
CA PRO A 18 -18.21 -43.83 -17.99
C PRO A 18 -17.45 -42.87 -17.05
N ALA A 19 -17.77 -41.57 -17.16
CA ALA A 19 -17.13 -40.51 -16.39
C ALA A 19 -17.33 -40.74 -14.89
N PRO A 20 -16.25 -40.69 -14.07
CA PRO A 20 -16.37 -40.95 -12.64
C PRO A 20 -17.16 -39.83 -11.96
N ARG A 21 -18.04 -40.21 -11.03
CA ARG A 21 -18.74 -39.26 -10.15
C ARG A 21 -17.81 -38.87 -9.02
N VAL A 22 -17.44 -37.60 -8.95
CA VAL A 22 -16.47 -37.09 -7.96
C VAL A 22 -17.18 -36.15 -6.99
N LEU A 23 -17.03 -36.41 -5.70
CA LEU A 23 -17.46 -35.50 -4.64
C LEU A 23 -16.26 -34.68 -4.16
N PHE A 24 -16.24 -33.40 -4.47
CA PHE A 24 -15.21 -32.49 -3.96
C PHE A 24 -15.63 -31.96 -2.58
N ILE A 25 -14.79 -32.17 -1.56
CA ILE A 25 -15.01 -31.70 -0.20
C ILE A 25 -13.97 -30.63 0.16
N LEU A 26 -14.47 -29.46 0.54
CA LEU A 26 -13.69 -28.39 1.15
C LEU A 26 -13.89 -28.45 2.66
N SER A 27 -12.85 -28.78 3.42
CA SER A 27 -12.95 -28.82 4.89
C SER A 27 -12.12 -27.71 5.52
N HIS A 28 -12.79 -26.80 6.22
CA HIS A 28 -12.17 -25.76 7.05
C HIS A 28 -12.36 -26.02 8.55
N SER A 29 -13.16 -27.00 8.95
CA SER A 29 -13.43 -27.35 10.35
C SER A 29 -13.85 -28.82 10.47
N PRO A 30 -13.45 -29.55 11.54
CA PRO A 30 -13.84 -30.94 11.74
C PRO A 30 -15.36 -31.09 11.85
N GLY A 31 -15.96 -31.90 10.97
CA GLY A 31 -17.38 -32.28 11.06
C GLY A 31 -18.35 -31.57 10.12
N GLN A 32 -17.91 -30.54 9.38
CA GLN A 32 -18.76 -29.87 8.38
C GLN A 32 -18.26 -30.16 6.96
N VAL A 33 -19.05 -30.88 6.17
CA VAL A 33 -18.74 -31.26 4.79
C VAL A 33 -19.25 -30.17 3.86
N MET A 34 -18.38 -29.26 3.41
CA MET A 34 -18.70 -28.30 2.34
C MET A 34 -18.35 -28.89 0.99
N VAL A 35 -19.23 -28.72 0.01
CA VAL A 35 -19.04 -29.24 -1.35
C VAL A 35 -19.21 -28.16 -2.40
N GLY A 36 -18.48 -28.28 -3.50
CA GLY A 36 -18.59 -27.37 -4.63
C GLY A 36 -19.74 -27.77 -5.55
N GLY A 37 -20.68 -26.87 -5.78
CA GLY A 37 -21.79 -26.99 -6.71
C GLY A 37 -21.57 -26.18 -7.98
N LYS A 38 -22.67 -25.77 -8.61
CA LYS A 38 -22.67 -25.08 -9.89
C LYS A 38 -21.87 -23.77 -9.85
N GLY A 39 -21.04 -23.51 -10.86
CA GLY A 39 -20.24 -22.28 -10.98
C GLY A 39 -19.06 -22.20 -10.00
N SER A 40 -18.82 -23.23 -9.19
CA SER A 40 -17.64 -23.28 -8.32
C SER A 40 -16.38 -23.64 -9.12
N SER A 41 -15.21 -23.22 -8.62
CA SER A 41 -13.91 -23.63 -9.17
C SER A 41 -13.72 -25.15 -9.16
N ALA A 42 -14.30 -25.83 -8.16
CA ALA A 42 -14.33 -27.29 -8.07
C ALA A 42 -15.11 -27.94 -9.23
N GLU A 43 -16.31 -27.45 -9.54
CA GLU A 43 -17.11 -27.99 -10.64
C GLU A 43 -16.43 -27.73 -12.00
N ALA A 44 -15.92 -26.53 -12.21
CA ALA A 44 -15.20 -26.19 -13.44
C ALA A 44 -14.01 -27.14 -13.65
N MET A 45 -13.20 -27.37 -12.61
CA MET A 45 -12.09 -28.31 -12.66
C MET A 45 -12.55 -29.74 -12.98
N LEU A 46 -13.58 -30.25 -12.31
CA LEU A 46 -14.14 -31.59 -12.58
C LEU A 46 -14.60 -31.73 -14.02
N HIS A 47 -15.30 -30.71 -14.54
CA HIS A 47 -15.73 -30.66 -15.94
C HIS A 47 -14.54 -30.69 -16.91
N TYR A 48 -13.47 -29.94 -16.65
CA TYR A 48 -12.28 -29.91 -17.50
C TYR A 48 -11.53 -31.24 -17.56
N VAL A 49 -11.55 -32.03 -16.48
CA VAL A 49 -10.95 -33.36 -16.45
C VAL A 49 -11.92 -34.47 -16.86
N GLY A 50 -13.10 -34.13 -17.38
CA GLY A 50 -14.11 -35.09 -17.84
C GLY A 50 -14.74 -35.92 -16.71
N ALA A 51 -14.70 -35.43 -15.47
CA ALA A 51 -15.38 -36.01 -14.32
C ALA A 51 -16.77 -35.38 -14.14
N GLN A 52 -17.70 -36.13 -13.57
CA GLN A 52 -19.02 -35.61 -13.21
C GLN A 52 -19.04 -35.21 -11.75
N ASN A 53 -19.59 -34.04 -11.45
CA ASN A 53 -19.84 -33.65 -10.06
C ASN A 53 -20.91 -34.58 -9.46
N ALA A 54 -20.60 -35.22 -8.34
CA ALA A 54 -21.53 -36.14 -7.66
C ALA A 54 -22.74 -35.41 -7.06
N VAL A 55 -22.67 -34.08 -6.92
CA VAL A 55 -23.71 -33.22 -6.34
C VAL A 55 -24.13 -32.14 -7.35
N GLN A 56 -25.43 -31.88 -7.43
CA GLN A 56 -26.03 -30.92 -8.36
C GLN A 56 -27.19 -30.19 -7.66
N GLY A 57 -27.64 -29.06 -8.23
CA GLY A 57 -28.85 -28.35 -7.76
C GLY A 57 -28.60 -27.17 -6.81
N PHE A 58 -27.35 -26.73 -6.66
CA PHE A 58 -27.03 -25.50 -5.92
C PHE A 58 -25.79 -24.80 -6.52
N ASP A 59 -25.72 -23.49 -6.37
CA ASP A 59 -24.57 -22.68 -6.80
C ASP A 59 -23.53 -22.55 -5.68
N GLY A 60 -22.25 -22.45 -6.06
CA GLY A 60 -21.13 -22.18 -5.17
C GLY A 60 -20.82 -23.30 -4.17
N PHE A 61 -20.16 -22.97 -3.06
CA PHE A 61 -19.85 -23.93 -1.99
C PHE A 61 -20.96 -23.95 -0.94
N LYS A 62 -21.50 -25.13 -0.63
CA LYS A 62 -22.55 -25.30 0.39
C LYS A 62 -22.29 -26.50 1.30
N PRO A 63 -22.75 -26.44 2.57
CA PRO A 63 -22.71 -27.60 3.44
C PRO A 63 -23.70 -28.66 2.97
N LEU A 64 -23.28 -29.93 3.03
CA LEU A 64 -24.14 -31.09 2.77
C LEU A 64 -24.47 -31.83 4.06
N THR A 65 -25.70 -32.32 4.17
CA THR A 65 -26.07 -33.22 5.27
C THR A 65 -25.48 -34.62 5.04
N PRO A 66 -25.27 -35.42 6.09
CA PRO A 66 -24.78 -36.78 5.95
C PRO A 66 -25.65 -37.65 5.04
N GLU A 67 -26.99 -37.52 5.08
CA GLU A 67 -27.85 -38.29 4.17
C GLU A 67 -27.64 -37.92 2.71
N ALA A 68 -27.43 -36.63 2.43
CA ALA A 68 -27.25 -36.15 1.07
C ALA A 68 -25.84 -36.48 0.53
N VAL A 69 -24.82 -36.63 1.39
CA VAL A 69 -23.51 -37.21 1.04
C VAL A 69 -23.67 -38.68 0.60
N ILE A 70 -24.47 -39.47 1.31
CA ILE A 70 -24.73 -40.87 0.96
C ILE A 70 -25.50 -40.96 -0.36
N ALA A 71 -26.53 -40.13 -0.53
CA ALA A 71 -27.36 -40.09 -1.73
C ALA A 71 -26.58 -39.66 -2.99
N ALA A 72 -25.51 -38.86 -2.85
CA ALA A 72 -24.67 -38.44 -3.96
C ALA A 72 -23.94 -39.60 -4.67
N GLN A 73 -23.75 -40.74 -3.98
CA GLN A 73 -23.09 -41.95 -4.47
C GLN A 73 -21.82 -41.67 -5.30
N PRO A 74 -20.79 -41.01 -4.73
CA PRO A 74 -19.54 -40.76 -5.45
C PRO A 74 -18.70 -42.02 -5.67
N ASP A 75 -17.99 -42.06 -6.78
CA ASP A 75 -16.97 -43.06 -7.11
C ASP A 75 -15.59 -42.71 -6.52
N VAL A 76 -15.33 -41.41 -6.34
CA VAL A 76 -14.10 -40.84 -5.77
C VAL A 76 -14.45 -39.63 -4.91
N VAL A 77 -13.78 -39.49 -3.75
CA VAL A 77 -13.81 -38.26 -2.95
C VAL A 77 -12.52 -37.48 -3.15
N LEU A 78 -12.64 -36.19 -3.46
CA LEU A 78 -11.52 -35.30 -3.77
C LEU A 78 -11.40 -34.22 -2.70
N PHE A 79 -10.20 -34.03 -2.17
CA PHE A 79 -9.86 -33.03 -1.16
C PHE A 79 -8.74 -32.10 -1.63
N THR A 80 -8.60 -30.96 -0.97
CA THR A 80 -7.31 -30.24 -1.00
C THR A 80 -6.31 -30.93 -0.06
N ASP A 81 -5.01 -30.84 -0.34
CA ASP A 81 -3.96 -31.41 0.52
C ASP A 81 -4.05 -30.87 1.97
N GLN A 82 -4.36 -29.58 2.11
CA GLN A 82 -4.62 -28.95 3.40
C GLN A 82 -5.90 -29.48 4.06
N GLY A 83 -6.99 -29.63 3.31
CA GLY A 83 -8.25 -30.19 3.84
C GLY A 83 -8.08 -31.64 4.30
N LEU A 84 -7.29 -32.43 3.56
CA LEU A 84 -6.99 -33.83 3.89
C LEU A 84 -6.14 -33.94 5.17
N SER A 85 -5.17 -33.04 5.37
CA SER A 85 -4.36 -33.03 6.61
C SER A 85 -5.19 -32.62 7.82
N ILE A 86 -6.08 -31.64 7.68
CA ILE A 86 -6.98 -31.15 8.75
C ILE A 86 -7.89 -32.27 9.27
N VAL A 87 -8.40 -33.13 8.39
CA VAL A 87 -9.31 -34.21 8.80
C VAL A 87 -8.57 -35.45 9.34
N GLY A 88 -7.24 -35.50 9.27
CA GLY A 88 -6.44 -36.63 9.74
C GLY A 88 -6.17 -37.69 8.67
N GLY A 89 -6.01 -37.28 7.40
CA GLY A 89 -5.70 -38.17 6.29
C GLY A 89 -6.89 -39.01 5.82
N ILE A 90 -6.62 -40.08 5.07
CA ILE A 90 -7.66 -40.95 4.49
C ILE A 90 -8.54 -41.58 5.57
N ASP A 91 -7.97 -42.00 6.69
CA ASP A 91 -8.73 -42.56 7.82
C ASP A 91 -9.61 -41.51 8.51
N GLY A 92 -9.17 -40.26 8.48
CA GLY A 92 -9.96 -39.09 8.86
C GLY A 92 -11.16 -38.86 7.97
N VAL A 93 -10.97 -38.94 6.65
CA VAL A 93 -12.04 -38.79 5.65
C VAL A 93 -13.13 -39.84 5.83
N LEU A 94 -12.76 -41.08 6.14
CA LEU A 94 -13.73 -42.17 6.38
C LEU A 94 -14.54 -41.97 7.68
N LYS A 95 -14.06 -41.16 8.62
CA LYS A 95 -14.80 -40.79 9.83
C LYS A 95 -15.78 -39.64 9.61
N LEU A 96 -15.74 -38.99 8.44
CA LEU A 96 -16.71 -37.94 8.12
C LEU A 96 -18.11 -38.53 7.97
N PRO A 97 -19.14 -37.88 8.55
CA PRO A 97 -20.51 -38.36 8.49
C PRO A 97 -20.98 -38.64 7.05
N GLY A 98 -21.46 -39.85 6.80
CA GLY A 98 -22.00 -40.28 5.49
C GLY A 98 -20.96 -40.73 4.47
N VAL A 99 -19.67 -40.39 4.63
CA VAL A 99 -18.63 -40.71 3.63
C VAL A 99 -18.31 -42.21 3.58
N ALA A 100 -18.22 -42.88 4.73
CA ALA A 100 -17.91 -44.32 4.80
C ALA A 100 -18.96 -45.20 4.10
N GLN A 101 -20.20 -44.74 4.04
CA GLN A 101 -21.33 -45.45 3.45
C GLN A 101 -21.41 -45.27 1.92
N THR A 102 -20.60 -44.37 1.34
CA THR A 102 -20.53 -44.17 -0.12
C THR A 102 -19.68 -45.24 -0.82
N PRO A 103 -19.87 -45.48 -2.14
CA PRO A 103 -19.01 -46.36 -2.92
C PRO A 103 -17.52 -45.97 -2.86
N ALA A 104 -17.22 -44.66 -2.85
CA ALA A 104 -15.87 -44.14 -2.69
C ALA A 104 -15.28 -44.45 -1.30
N GLY A 105 -16.06 -44.30 -0.24
CA GLY A 105 -15.64 -44.62 1.14
C GLY A 105 -15.35 -46.10 1.33
N GLN A 106 -16.24 -46.98 0.87
CA GLN A 106 -16.09 -48.44 0.97
C GLN A 106 -14.85 -48.95 0.23
N LYS A 107 -14.51 -48.33 -0.91
CA LYS A 107 -13.35 -48.70 -1.75
C LYS A 107 -12.09 -47.87 -1.41
N ARG A 108 -12.13 -47.02 -0.38
CA ARG A 108 -11.06 -46.09 0.02
C ARG A 108 -10.51 -45.25 -1.15
N ARG A 109 -11.38 -44.81 -2.05
CA ARG A 109 -11.03 -44.00 -3.23
C ARG A 109 -11.05 -42.51 -2.88
N VAL A 110 -9.99 -42.09 -2.18
CA VAL A 110 -9.77 -40.70 -1.78
C VAL A 110 -8.54 -40.17 -2.52
N ALA A 111 -8.68 -39.00 -3.13
CA ALA A 111 -7.58 -38.30 -3.80
C ALA A 111 -7.43 -36.88 -3.24
N SER A 112 -6.22 -36.34 -3.32
CA SER A 112 -5.95 -34.96 -2.94
C SER A 112 -5.29 -34.17 -4.07
N LEU A 113 -5.41 -32.85 -3.99
CA LEU A 113 -4.77 -31.90 -4.87
C LEU A 113 -4.33 -30.66 -4.11
N GLU A 114 -3.34 -29.95 -4.64
CA GLU A 114 -2.90 -28.70 -4.05
C GLU A 114 -3.95 -27.61 -4.28
N ALA A 115 -4.36 -26.91 -3.21
CA ALA A 115 -5.43 -25.90 -3.26
C ALA A 115 -5.16 -24.78 -4.28
N MET A 116 -3.88 -24.44 -4.52
CA MET A 116 -3.51 -23.42 -5.50
C MET A 116 -3.90 -23.78 -6.94
N PHE A 117 -4.03 -25.06 -7.27
CA PHE A 117 -4.49 -25.47 -8.61
C PHE A 117 -5.94 -25.07 -8.87
N MET A 118 -6.76 -24.87 -7.84
CA MET A 118 -8.16 -24.44 -8.01
C MET A 118 -8.30 -22.96 -8.39
N LEU A 119 -7.30 -22.12 -8.09
CA LEU A 119 -7.35 -20.68 -8.35
C LEU A 119 -7.46 -20.34 -9.85
N GLY A 120 -7.04 -21.25 -10.73
CA GLY A 120 -7.11 -21.07 -12.18
C GLY A 120 -8.42 -21.53 -12.83
N PHE A 121 -9.36 -22.09 -12.06
CA PHE A 121 -10.61 -22.67 -12.59
C PHE A 121 -11.83 -21.90 -12.09
N GLY A 122 -12.77 -21.60 -12.99
CA GLY A 122 -14.04 -20.94 -12.68
C GLY A 122 -14.35 -19.79 -13.62
N ASP A 123 -15.64 -19.60 -13.90
CA ASP A 123 -16.12 -18.53 -14.78
C ASP A 123 -15.78 -17.15 -14.22
N GLU A 124 -15.81 -16.98 -12.89
CA GLU A 124 -15.47 -15.73 -12.22
C GLU A 124 -13.98 -15.35 -12.38
N TYR A 125 -13.07 -16.32 -12.30
CA TYR A 125 -11.64 -16.07 -12.52
C TYR A 125 -11.35 -15.81 -14.00
N MET A 126 -12.00 -16.55 -14.90
CA MET A 126 -11.88 -16.32 -16.35
C MET A 126 -12.53 -15.01 -16.79
N SER A 127 -13.63 -14.59 -16.18
CA SER A 127 -14.28 -13.30 -16.44
C SER A 127 -13.54 -12.15 -15.78
N ALA A 128 -12.95 -12.34 -14.60
CA ALA A 128 -12.07 -11.35 -13.97
C ALA A 128 -10.75 -11.22 -14.73
N ALA A 129 -10.18 -12.34 -15.23
CA ALA A 129 -9.00 -12.33 -16.09
C ALA A 129 -9.32 -11.74 -17.46
N ALA A 130 -10.44 -12.11 -18.10
CA ALA A 130 -10.88 -11.52 -19.36
C ALA A 130 -11.24 -10.03 -19.19
N GLY A 131 -11.83 -9.65 -18.06
CA GLY A 131 -12.07 -8.27 -17.65
C GLY A 131 -10.75 -7.51 -17.48
N ALA A 132 -9.80 -8.05 -16.73
CA ALA A 132 -8.46 -7.50 -16.55
C ALA A 132 -7.66 -7.43 -17.87
N ILE A 133 -7.81 -8.41 -18.77
CA ILE A 133 -7.20 -8.46 -20.11
C ILE A 133 -7.88 -7.45 -21.05
N SER A 134 -9.20 -7.25 -20.95
CA SER A 134 -9.92 -6.23 -21.72
C SER A 134 -9.63 -4.80 -21.21
N LEU A 135 -9.42 -4.64 -19.91
CA LEU A 135 -8.99 -3.39 -19.27
C LEU A 135 -7.52 -3.10 -19.62
N THR A 136 -6.64 -4.09 -19.59
CA THR A 136 -5.21 -3.90 -19.97
C THR A 136 -5.05 -3.70 -21.47
N SER A 137 -5.85 -4.34 -22.34
CA SER A 137 -5.77 -4.11 -23.79
C SER A 137 -6.32 -2.74 -24.25
N ARG A 138 -7.30 -2.17 -23.54
CA ARG A 138 -7.79 -0.80 -23.83
C ARG A 138 -6.83 0.30 -23.38
N PHE A 139 -5.96 0.04 -22.40
CA PHE A 139 -4.99 1.03 -21.91
C PHE A 139 -3.59 0.94 -22.55
N THR A 140 -3.27 -0.14 -23.26
CA THR A 140 -1.88 -0.42 -23.71
C THR A 140 -1.53 0.04 -25.12
N THR A 141 -2.48 0.50 -25.94
CA THR A 141 -2.18 0.89 -27.33
C THR A 141 -2.53 2.36 -27.59
N GLY A 142 -1.60 3.27 -27.24
CA GLY A 142 -1.58 4.64 -27.78
C GLY A 142 -1.19 5.77 -26.84
N LEU A 143 -1.33 5.61 -25.51
CA LEU A 143 -1.08 6.69 -24.53
C LEU A 143 0.22 6.56 -23.73
N LEU A 144 0.98 5.47 -23.86
CA LEU A 144 2.10 5.17 -22.96
C LEU A 144 3.33 6.10 -23.06
N ASN A 145 3.43 6.96 -24.09
CA ASN A 145 4.42 8.04 -24.16
C ASN A 145 3.89 9.42 -23.72
N ARG A 146 2.59 9.52 -23.35
CA ARG A 146 1.92 10.76 -22.93
C ARG A 146 1.48 10.86 -21.45
N PRO A 147 1.80 9.93 -20.51
CA PRO A 147 1.23 10.02 -19.15
C PRO A 147 1.74 11.24 -18.38
N VAL A 148 2.98 11.68 -18.65
CA VAL A 148 3.61 12.78 -17.92
C VAL A 148 2.87 14.10 -18.17
N TRP A 149 2.58 14.43 -19.44
CA TRP A 149 1.94 15.71 -19.77
C TRP A 149 0.48 15.76 -19.31
N PHE A 150 -0.23 14.63 -19.39
CA PHE A 150 -1.58 14.51 -18.83
C PHE A 150 -1.58 14.74 -17.31
N LEU A 151 -0.67 14.12 -16.56
CA LEU A 151 -0.57 14.33 -15.11
C LEU A 151 -0.20 15.78 -14.76
N TRP A 152 0.64 16.44 -15.54
CA TRP A 152 0.90 17.87 -15.37
C TRP A 152 -0.35 18.72 -15.60
N LEU A 153 -1.15 18.42 -16.63
CA LEU A 153 -2.42 19.12 -16.88
C LEU A 153 -3.41 18.91 -15.73
N VAL A 154 -3.52 17.69 -15.22
CA VAL A 154 -4.36 17.38 -14.05
C VAL A 154 -3.86 18.15 -12.81
N LEU A 155 -2.55 18.16 -12.55
CA LEU A 155 -1.98 18.90 -11.42
C LEU A 155 -2.23 20.41 -11.55
N LEU A 156 -2.09 20.99 -12.74
CA LEU A 156 -2.40 22.39 -13.01
C LEU A 156 -3.88 22.70 -12.82
N LEU A 157 -4.77 21.79 -13.24
CA LEU A 157 -6.21 21.93 -13.00
C LEU A 157 -6.54 21.88 -11.50
N CYS A 158 -5.98 20.91 -10.76
CA CYS A 158 -6.13 20.81 -9.31
C CYS A 158 -5.59 22.07 -8.61
N PHE A 159 -4.44 22.59 -9.04
CA PHE A 159 -3.87 23.83 -8.53
C PHE A 159 -4.81 25.01 -8.76
N TRP A 160 -5.35 25.13 -9.98
CA TRP A 160 -6.29 26.18 -10.33
C TRP A 160 -7.53 26.10 -9.44
N VAL A 161 -8.20 24.95 -9.36
CA VAL A 161 -9.37 24.73 -8.49
C VAL A 161 -9.03 25.06 -7.02
N ALA A 162 -7.86 24.64 -6.55
CA ALA A 162 -7.42 24.92 -5.19
C ALA A 162 -7.13 26.41 -4.94
N ALA A 163 -6.77 27.20 -5.94
CA ALA A 163 -6.58 28.64 -5.73
C ALA A 163 -7.91 29.38 -5.49
N TRP A 164 -8.99 28.92 -6.14
CA TRP A 164 -10.33 29.51 -6.03
C TRP A 164 -11.12 29.01 -4.82
N ALA A 165 -10.92 27.76 -4.41
CA ALA A 165 -11.67 27.16 -3.30
C ALA A 165 -11.16 27.63 -1.91
N GLY A 166 -12.06 27.96 -0.98
CA GLY A 166 -11.74 28.25 0.42
C GLY A 166 -12.74 29.20 1.09
N ALA A 167 -12.59 29.43 2.39
CA ALA A 167 -13.55 30.19 3.20
C ALA A 167 -13.72 31.66 2.78
N VAL A 168 -12.63 32.33 2.38
CA VAL A 168 -12.67 33.72 1.86
C VAL A 168 -12.89 33.71 0.35
N PRO A 169 -13.94 34.31 -0.21
CA PRO A 169 -14.09 34.35 -1.67
C PRO A 169 -12.93 35.14 -2.28
N VAL A 170 -12.27 34.55 -3.28
CA VAL A 170 -11.23 35.21 -4.08
C VAL A 170 -11.83 35.53 -5.44
N THR A 171 -11.71 36.79 -5.85
CA THR A 171 -12.26 37.35 -7.08
C THR A 171 -11.18 37.56 -8.14
N ALA A 172 -11.59 37.83 -9.38
CA ALA A 172 -10.65 38.17 -10.46
C ALA A 172 -9.91 39.50 -10.22
N ASP A 173 -10.45 40.40 -9.40
CA ASP A 173 -9.78 41.63 -8.99
C ASP A 173 -8.58 41.34 -8.08
N ASP A 174 -8.69 40.37 -7.16
CA ASP A 174 -7.59 39.98 -6.26
C ASP A 174 -6.36 39.48 -7.04
N TRP A 175 -6.59 38.73 -8.12
CA TRP A 175 -5.52 38.30 -9.03
C TRP A 175 -4.88 39.47 -9.78
N ARG A 176 -5.68 40.47 -10.18
CA ARG A 176 -5.18 41.67 -10.88
C ARG A 176 -4.31 42.53 -9.96
N VAL A 177 -4.74 42.72 -8.71
CA VAL A 177 -3.99 43.44 -7.67
C VAL A 177 -2.62 42.78 -7.45
N LEU A 178 -2.57 41.46 -7.30
CA LEU A 178 -1.30 40.73 -7.18
C LEU A 178 -0.41 40.84 -8.42
N TRP A 179 -0.98 40.71 -9.62
CA TRP A 179 -0.22 40.79 -10.86
C TRP A 179 0.41 42.18 -11.06
N ARG A 180 -0.33 43.24 -10.74
CA ARG A 180 0.12 44.63 -10.90
C ARG A 180 0.95 45.15 -9.73
N HIS A 181 1.12 44.35 -8.67
CA HIS A 181 1.81 44.75 -7.44
C HIS A 181 1.21 46.06 -6.87
N GLU A 182 -0.12 46.19 -6.93
CA GLU A 182 -0.85 47.35 -6.41
C GLU A 182 -0.93 47.27 -4.87
N GLU A 183 -0.64 48.38 -4.19
CA GLU A 183 -0.72 48.51 -2.73
C GLU A 183 -1.74 49.60 -2.35
N PRO A 184 -2.59 49.39 -1.32
CA PRO A 184 -2.61 48.24 -0.41
C PRO A 184 -3.31 47.00 -1.01
N LEU A 185 -2.85 45.80 -0.64
CA LEU A 185 -3.51 44.54 -1.01
C LEU A 185 -4.95 44.46 -0.47
N THR A 186 -5.88 43.99 -1.31
CA THR A 186 -7.22 43.59 -0.87
C THR A 186 -7.14 42.37 0.06
N SER A 187 -8.15 42.17 0.91
CA SER A 187 -8.19 41.00 1.81
C SER A 187 -8.12 39.67 1.05
N GLY A 188 -8.77 39.57 -0.11
CA GLY A 188 -8.70 38.40 -0.99
C GLY A 188 -7.30 38.18 -1.55
N ALA A 189 -6.63 39.23 -2.04
CA ALA A 189 -5.25 39.17 -2.54
C ALA A 189 -4.27 38.76 -1.43
N TYR A 190 -4.42 39.29 -0.22
CA TYR A 190 -3.59 38.90 0.93
C TYR A 190 -3.74 37.42 1.28
N VAL A 191 -4.98 36.92 1.39
CA VAL A 191 -5.27 35.51 1.67
C VAL A 191 -4.74 34.61 0.55
N LEU A 192 -4.90 35.02 -0.70
CA LEU A 192 -4.41 34.27 -1.85
C LEU A 192 -2.88 34.12 -1.80
N TRP A 193 -2.15 35.22 -1.63
CA TRP A 193 -0.69 35.22 -1.68
C TRP A 193 0.00 34.66 -0.42
N ASN A 194 -0.49 35.01 0.77
CA ASN A 194 0.21 34.67 2.02
C ASN A 194 -0.27 33.37 2.65
N LEU A 195 -1.48 32.89 2.32
CA LEU A 195 -2.07 31.71 2.95
C LEU A 195 -2.34 30.59 1.93
N ARG A 196 -3.03 30.87 0.82
CA ARG A 196 -3.47 29.82 -0.11
C ARG A 196 -2.37 29.29 -1.00
N LEU A 197 -1.72 30.15 -1.79
CA LEU A 197 -0.70 29.72 -2.74
C LEU A 197 0.45 28.98 -2.05
N PRO A 198 0.97 29.42 -0.88
CA PRO A 198 1.99 28.69 -0.14
C PRO A 198 1.51 27.30 0.30
N ARG A 199 0.30 27.19 0.85
CA ARG A 199 -0.28 25.90 1.27
C ARG A 199 -0.50 24.95 0.10
N ILE A 200 -1.01 25.42 -1.03
CA ILE A 200 -1.24 24.63 -2.24
C ILE A 200 0.08 24.07 -2.77
N LEU A 201 1.10 24.92 -2.90
CA LEU A 201 2.42 24.50 -3.36
C LEU A 201 3.08 23.55 -2.36
N PHE A 202 2.95 23.85 -1.07
CA PHE A 202 3.47 22.98 -0.02
C PHE A 202 2.81 21.60 -0.04
N ALA A 203 1.48 21.52 -0.18
CA ALA A 203 0.74 20.27 -0.32
C ALA A 203 1.21 19.45 -1.53
N ALA A 204 1.36 20.10 -2.70
CA ALA A 204 1.86 19.43 -3.90
C ALA A 204 3.30 18.91 -3.71
N LEU A 205 4.19 19.70 -3.09
CA LEU A 205 5.57 19.31 -2.83
C LEU A 205 5.68 18.18 -1.80
N VAL A 206 4.92 18.24 -0.71
CA VAL A 206 4.85 17.16 0.30
C VAL A 206 4.34 15.89 -0.36
N GLY A 207 3.29 15.96 -1.17
CA GLY A 207 2.75 14.82 -1.89
C GLY A 207 3.77 14.22 -2.85
N ALA A 208 4.52 15.06 -3.57
CA ALA A 208 5.61 14.62 -4.44
C ALA A 208 6.74 13.92 -3.68
N VAL A 209 7.14 14.48 -2.54
CA VAL A 209 8.18 13.93 -1.66
C VAL A 209 7.76 12.58 -1.09
N LEU A 210 6.52 12.46 -0.60
CA LEU A 210 5.98 11.19 -0.09
C LEU A 210 5.83 10.15 -1.22
N GLY A 211 5.38 10.55 -2.41
CA GLY A 211 5.31 9.68 -3.58
C GLY A 211 6.69 9.18 -4.03
N LEU A 212 7.71 10.04 -4.02
CA LEU A 212 9.09 9.65 -4.30
C LEU A 212 9.64 8.70 -3.24
N SER A 213 9.47 9.03 -1.96
CA SER A 213 9.87 8.17 -0.84
C SER A 213 9.21 6.79 -0.94
N GLY A 214 7.92 6.75 -1.27
CA GLY A 214 7.19 5.52 -1.55
C GLY A 214 7.79 4.68 -2.67
N ALA A 215 8.03 5.30 -3.83
CA ALA A 215 8.64 4.63 -4.97
C ALA A 215 10.04 4.06 -4.63
N LEU A 216 10.83 4.79 -3.85
CA LEU A 216 12.15 4.37 -3.40
C LEU A 216 12.06 3.21 -2.40
N THR A 217 11.16 3.30 -1.43
CA THR A 217 10.93 2.25 -0.44
C THR A 217 10.46 0.95 -1.10
N GLN A 218 9.46 1.01 -1.98
CA GLN A 218 9.00 -0.18 -2.71
C GLN A 218 10.09 -0.80 -3.59
N GLY A 219 10.92 0.03 -4.23
CA GLY A 219 12.07 -0.45 -5.00
C GLY A 219 13.14 -1.11 -4.13
N LEU A 220 13.39 -0.56 -2.93
CA LEU A 220 14.36 -1.09 -1.98
C LEU A 220 13.94 -2.46 -1.43
N PHE A 221 12.70 -2.57 -0.99
CA PHE A 221 12.15 -3.80 -0.42
C PHE A 221 11.72 -4.82 -1.48
N ARG A 222 11.70 -4.42 -2.76
CA ARG A 222 11.15 -5.22 -3.86
C ARG A 222 9.73 -5.69 -3.56
N ASN A 223 8.97 -4.86 -2.86
CA ASN A 223 7.63 -5.16 -2.38
C ASN A 223 6.73 -3.95 -2.67
N PRO A 224 5.68 -4.10 -3.50
CA PRO A 224 4.75 -3.01 -3.80
C PRO A 224 3.92 -2.56 -2.59
N LEU A 225 3.90 -3.33 -1.51
CA LEU A 225 3.21 -2.97 -0.27
C LEU A 225 4.11 -2.22 0.72
N ALA A 226 5.38 -1.96 0.37
CA ALA A 226 6.29 -1.29 1.28
C ALA A 226 6.03 0.23 1.33
N ASP A 227 5.86 0.74 2.55
CA ASP A 227 5.65 2.16 2.85
C ASP A 227 6.86 2.75 3.59
N PRO A 228 7.23 4.03 3.40
CA PRO A 228 8.33 4.67 4.13
C PRO A 228 8.24 4.55 5.67
N GLY A 229 7.04 4.40 6.23
CA GLY A 229 6.80 4.13 7.64
C GLY A 229 7.39 2.79 8.14
N LEU A 230 7.63 1.82 7.24
CA LEU A 230 8.33 0.57 7.58
C LEU A 230 9.79 0.81 7.98
N LEU A 231 10.39 1.91 7.53
CA LEU A 231 11.73 2.33 7.96
C LEU A 231 11.71 3.06 9.31
N GLY A 232 10.55 3.17 9.96
CA GLY A 232 10.40 3.83 11.26
C GLY A 232 10.47 5.36 11.21
N VAL A 233 10.45 5.97 10.01
CA VAL A 233 10.47 7.44 9.86
C VAL A 233 9.30 8.07 10.62
N THR A 234 8.08 7.60 10.33
CA THR A 234 6.85 8.14 10.90
C THR A 234 6.81 7.95 12.42
N SER A 235 7.13 6.75 12.89
CA SER A 235 7.14 6.41 14.31
C SER A 235 8.22 7.17 15.07
N GLY A 236 9.40 7.37 14.47
CA GLY A 236 10.49 8.15 15.05
C GLY A 236 10.14 9.64 15.17
N ALA A 237 9.54 10.21 14.12
CA ALA A 237 9.04 11.58 14.18
C ALA A 237 7.94 11.75 15.23
N ALA A 238 6.96 10.84 15.26
CA ALA A 238 5.86 10.89 16.23
C ALA A 238 6.36 10.70 17.68
N CYS A 239 7.31 9.79 17.89
CA CYS A 239 7.94 9.59 19.20
C CYS A 239 8.69 10.85 19.66
N ALA A 240 9.51 11.46 18.80
CA ALA A 240 10.24 12.67 19.15
C ALA A 240 9.29 13.87 19.32
N ALA A 241 8.22 13.97 18.53
CA ALA A 241 7.18 14.98 18.71
C ALA A 241 6.48 14.80 20.06
N ALA A 242 6.09 13.59 20.45
CA ALA A 242 5.48 13.30 21.74
C ALA A 242 6.40 13.66 22.92
N LEU A 243 7.68 13.28 22.86
CA LEU A 243 8.67 13.69 23.86
C LEU A 243 8.85 15.21 23.93
N THR A 244 8.81 15.89 22.78
CA THR A 244 8.94 17.36 22.73
C THR A 244 7.72 18.04 23.36
N ILE A 245 6.51 17.58 23.02
CA ILE A 245 5.25 18.18 23.50
C ILE A 245 5.04 17.92 24.98
N VAL A 246 5.42 16.73 25.49
CA VAL A 246 5.13 16.33 26.87
C VAL A 246 6.31 16.58 27.80
N VAL A 247 7.50 16.08 27.44
CA VAL A 247 8.68 16.11 28.33
C VAL A 247 9.41 17.45 28.26
N LEU A 248 9.70 17.96 27.05
CA LEU A 248 10.43 19.23 26.91
C LEU A 248 9.58 20.43 27.35
N ALA A 249 8.27 20.41 27.07
CA ALA A 249 7.38 21.46 27.57
C ALA A 249 7.25 21.43 29.11
N GLY A 250 7.33 20.26 29.75
CA GLY A 250 7.25 20.10 31.19
C GLY A 250 8.55 20.33 31.95
N SER A 251 9.69 20.46 31.28
CA SER A 251 11.02 20.56 31.92
C SER A 251 11.37 21.95 32.44
N GLY A 252 10.54 22.97 32.19
CA GLY A 252 10.76 24.35 32.63
C GLY A 252 11.91 25.06 31.90
N ILE A 253 12.44 24.47 30.82
CA ILE A 253 13.46 25.11 29.98
C ILE A 253 12.80 26.26 29.21
N ASP A 254 13.23 27.49 29.45
CA ASP A 254 12.72 28.65 28.72
C ASP A 254 13.34 28.70 27.31
N ILE A 255 12.52 28.38 26.31
CA ILE A 255 12.89 28.44 24.90
C ILE A 255 12.55 29.84 24.37
N PRO A 256 13.51 30.59 23.81
CA PRO A 256 13.25 31.92 23.27
C PRO A 256 12.14 31.87 22.20
N ILE A 257 11.28 32.90 22.18
CA ILE A 257 10.07 32.91 21.34
C ILE A 257 10.37 32.65 19.86
N ALA A 258 11.51 33.15 19.36
CA ALA A 258 11.96 32.99 17.98
C ALA A 258 12.24 31.53 17.60
N TRP A 259 12.60 30.68 18.56
CA TRP A 259 12.93 29.28 18.33
C TRP A 259 11.73 28.35 18.49
N ARG A 260 10.68 28.74 19.21
CA ARG A 260 9.53 27.88 19.53
C ARG A 260 8.87 27.24 18.30
N PHE A 261 8.78 27.98 17.20
CA PHE A 261 8.25 27.49 15.93
C PHE A 261 9.08 26.34 15.31
N TRP A 262 10.39 26.33 15.53
CA TRP A 262 11.33 25.40 14.92
C TRP A 262 11.60 24.16 15.77
N VAL A 263 11.39 24.23 17.08
CA VAL A 263 11.73 23.14 18.00
C VAL A 263 11.03 21.85 17.62
N LEU A 264 9.70 21.86 17.49
CA LEU A 264 8.93 20.65 17.22
C LEU A 264 9.27 20.01 15.85
N PRO A 265 9.31 20.75 14.73
CA PRO A 265 9.75 20.17 13.47
C PRO A 265 11.19 19.65 13.50
N LEU A 266 12.12 20.35 14.14
CA LEU A 266 13.53 19.92 14.18
C LEU A 266 13.70 18.65 15.01
N THR A 267 13.04 18.53 16.17
CA THR A 267 13.10 17.31 16.99
C THR A 267 12.39 16.16 16.31
N ALA A 268 11.23 16.38 15.69
CA ALA A 268 10.52 15.36 14.91
C ALA A 268 11.37 14.87 13.72
N PHE A 269 12.02 15.78 13.00
CA PHE A 269 12.94 15.43 11.91
C PHE A 269 14.14 14.62 12.41
N ALA A 270 14.76 15.05 13.52
CA ALA A 270 15.86 14.33 14.15
C ALA A 270 15.43 12.93 14.63
N GLY A 271 14.22 12.79 15.17
CA GLY A 271 13.63 11.52 15.55
C GLY A 271 13.42 10.58 14.35
N ALA A 272 12.85 11.08 13.27
CA ALA A 272 12.68 10.35 12.01
C ALA A 272 14.00 9.80 11.48
N VAL A 273 15.00 10.68 11.33
CA VAL A 273 16.34 10.30 10.84
C VAL A 273 17.03 9.36 11.82
N GLY A 274 16.98 9.65 13.12
CA GLY A 274 17.59 8.87 14.18
C GLY A 274 17.07 7.43 14.22
N VAL A 275 15.75 7.24 14.15
CA VAL A 275 15.14 5.90 14.12
C VAL A 275 15.50 5.16 12.84
N CYS A 276 15.51 5.82 11.68
CA CYS A 276 15.97 5.19 10.43
C CYS A 276 17.42 4.72 10.49
N LEU A 277 18.32 5.54 11.03
CA LEU A 277 19.73 5.18 11.18
C LEU A 277 19.94 4.07 12.22
N LEU A 278 19.17 4.10 13.31
CA LEU A 278 19.15 3.04 14.31
C LEU A 278 18.69 1.73 13.68
N LEU A 279 17.59 1.74 12.93
CA LEU A 279 17.05 0.59 12.22
C LEU A 279 18.10 0.01 11.28
N ASP A 280 18.70 0.83 10.43
CA ASP A 280 19.74 0.40 9.49
C ASP A 280 20.96 -0.19 10.22
N THR A 281 21.29 0.29 11.41
CA THR A 281 22.40 -0.24 12.23
C THR A 281 22.07 -1.55 12.92
N VAL A 282 20.89 -1.64 13.53
CA VAL A 282 20.42 -2.83 14.26
C VAL A 282 20.13 -3.97 13.29
N ALA A 283 19.45 -3.70 12.18
CA ALA A 283 19.12 -4.70 11.16
C ALA A 283 20.39 -5.36 10.58
N ARG A 284 21.47 -4.57 10.40
CA ARG A 284 22.78 -5.10 9.99
C ARG A 284 23.42 -6.00 11.02
N TRP A 285 23.21 -5.73 12.31
CA TRP A 285 23.83 -6.50 13.39
C TRP A 285 23.11 -7.83 13.62
N LEU A 286 21.78 -7.84 13.63
CA LEU A 286 21.00 -9.07 13.86
C LEU A 286 20.94 -9.99 12.64
N THR A 287 20.86 -9.42 11.45
CA THR A 287 20.51 -10.16 10.23
C THR A 287 21.23 -9.55 9.03
N ALA A 288 22.52 -9.83 8.92
CA ALA A 288 23.36 -9.31 7.85
C ALA A 288 22.68 -9.51 6.48
N ASP A 289 22.51 -8.41 5.77
CA ASP A 289 21.96 -8.31 4.42
C ASP A 289 20.52 -8.80 4.18
N SER A 290 19.78 -9.28 5.19
CA SER A 290 18.40 -9.75 5.04
C SER A 290 17.35 -8.63 5.05
N ILE A 291 16.52 -8.58 3.99
CA ILE A 291 15.34 -7.69 3.93
C ILE A 291 14.33 -8.02 5.04
N ALA A 292 14.12 -9.30 5.33
CA ALA A 292 13.20 -9.74 6.38
C ALA A 292 13.64 -9.25 7.76
N GLY A 293 14.95 -9.24 8.00
CA GLY A 293 15.55 -8.69 9.21
C GLY A 293 15.35 -7.19 9.39
N LEU A 294 15.41 -6.46 8.28
CA LEU A 294 15.14 -5.03 8.24
C LEU A 294 13.66 -4.73 8.58
N LEU A 295 12.73 -5.54 8.05
CA LEU A 295 11.30 -5.46 8.38
C LEU A 295 11.03 -5.79 9.85
N LEU A 296 11.60 -6.88 10.38
CA LEU A 296 11.42 -7.29 11.78
C LEU A 296 11.94 -6.22 12.75
N THR A 297 13.10 -5.63 12.43
CA THR A 297 13.68 -4.52 13.20
C THR A 297 12.77 -3.30 13.15
N GLY A 298 12.20 -2.97 11.99
CA GLY A 298 11.22 -1.89 11.84
C GLY A 298 9.98 -2.11 12.72
N ILE A 299 9.43 -3.31 12.74
CA ILE A 299 8.29 -3.68 13.60
C ILE A 299 8.64 -3.49 15.08
N ALA A 300 9.81 -3.97 15.52
CA ALA A 300 10.26 -3.83 16.90
C ALA A 300 10.44 -2.35 17.31
N LEU A 301 11.06 -1.54 16.45
CA LEU A 301 11.23 -0.09 16.70
C LEU A 301 9.91 0.67 16.69
N ASN A 302 8.97 0.28 15.83
CA ASN A 302 7.62 0.85 15.83
C ASN A 302 6.88 0.54 17.13
N ALA A 303 6.99 -0.70 17.65
CA ALA A 303 6.40 -1.06 18.93
C ALA A 303 7.02 -0.27 20.10
N LEU A 304 8.34 -0.08 20.09
CA LEU A 304 9.03 0.76 21.08
C LEU A 304 8.58 2.22 21.01
N ALA A 305 8.50 2.79 19.80
CA ALA A 305 8.02 4.15 19.59
C ALA A 305 6.57 4.31 20.05
N ALA A 306 5.70 3.34 19.76
CA ALA A 306 4.31 3.33 20.23
C ALA A 306 4.21 3.28 21.75
N ALA A 307 5.06 2.49 22.42
CA ALA A 307 5.12 2.46 23.88
C ALA A 307 5.55 3.81 24.48
N ILE A 308 6.53 4.48 23.88
CA ILE A 308 6.97 5.82 24.31
C ILE A 308 5.86 6.85 24.09
N ILE A 309 5.20 6.85 22.93
CA ILE A 309 4.06 7.72 22.64
C ILE A 309 2.93 7.46 23.64
N GLY A 310 2.63 6.19 23.95
CA GLY A 310 1.63 5.80 24.94
C GLY A 310 1.97 6.32 26.34
N LEU A 311 3.22 6.21 26.77
CA LEU A 311 3.68 6.77 28.04
C LEU A 311 3.56 8.30 28.06
N CYS A 312 3.96 8.98 26.97
CA CYS A 312 3.78 10.44 26.85
C CYS A 312 2.31 10.82 26.94
N THR A 313 1.43 10.07 26.26
CA THR A 313 -0.03 10.28 26.28
C THR A 313 -0.60 10.12 27.69
N TYR A 314 -0.14 9.11 28.44
CA TYR A 314 -0.55 8.89 29.83
C TYR A 314 -0.12 10.03 30.77
N LEU A 315 1.05 10.62 30.52
CA LEU A 315 1.60 11.71 31.33
C LEU A 315 1.15 13.11 30.89
N ALA A 316 0.47 13.24 29.75
CA ALA A 316 0.16 14.53 29.14
C ALA A 316 -0.96 15.28 29.87
N THR A 317 -0.87 16.60 29.91
CA THR A 317 -2.03 17.46 30.23
C THR A 317 -3.03 17.47 29.08
N ASP A 318 -4.27 17.94 29.32
CA ASP A 318 -5.30 18.03 28.26
C ASP A 318 -4.86 18.85 27.04
N GLU A 319 -4.10 19.92 27.26
CA GLU A 319 -3.56 20.76 26.18
C GLU A 319 -2.48 20.03 25.37
N GLN A 320 -1.58 19.33 26.06
CA GLN A 320 -0.53 18.52 25.43
C GLN A 320 -1.13 17.35 24.66
N LEU A 321 -2.11 16.66 25.24
CA LEU A 321 -2.82 15.56 24.62
C LEU A 321 -3.54 16.01 23.34
N ARG A 322 -4.24 17.14 23.38
CA ARG A 322 -4.89 17.74 22.20
C ARG A 322 -3.87 18.12 21.13
N SER A 323 -2.75 18.73 21.52
CA SER A 323 -1.66 19.11 20.61
C SER A 323 -1.03 17.89 19.93
N LEU A 324 -0.73 16.85 20.71
CA LEU A 324 -0.22 15.58 20.20
C LEU A 324 -1.21 14.94 19.23
N THR A 325 -2.50 14.88 19.59
CA THR A 325 -3.56 14.32 18.75
C THR A 325 -3.70 15.06 17.42
N PHE A 326 -3.72 16.40 17.42
CA PHE A 326 -3.82 17.13 16.16
C PHE A 326 -2.56 17.03 15.30
N TRP A 327 -1.38 16.98 15.92
CA TRP A 327 -0.13 16.79 15.20
C TRP A 327 -0.06 15.41 14.53
N THR A 328 -0.50 14.35 15.22
CA THR A 328 -0.52 12.99 14.66
C THR A 328 -1.58 12.80 13.56
N LEU A 329 -2.64 13.60 13.53
CA LEU A 329 -3.62 13.58 12.43
C LEU A 329 -3.13 14.27 11.15
N GLY A 330 -2.05 15.04 11.23
CA GLY A 330 -1.43 15.73 10.11
C GLY A 330 -2.21 16.94 9.60
N SER A 331 -1.48 18.01 9.27
CA SER A 331 -2.05 19.26 8.76
C SER A 331 -1.07 19.99 7.85
N LEU A 332 -1.60 20.60 6.79
CA LEU A 332 -0.86 21.45 5.86
C LEU A 332 -1.12 22.95 6.10
N ALA A 333 -1.85 23.30 7.18
CA ALA A 333 -2.19 24.68 7.50
C ALA A 333 -0.96 25.58 7.73
N GLY A 334 0.18 25.02 8.14
CA GLY A 334 1.44 25.74 8.34
C GLY A 334 2.22 26.06 7.05
N GLY A 335 1.69 25.73 5.86
CA GLY A 335 2.36 25.96 4.59
C GLY A 335 2.69 27.44 4.36
N SER A 336 3.97 27.75 4.15
CA SER A 336 4.48 29.12 3.99
C SER A 336 5.54 29.18 2.89
N TRP A 337 5.77 30.37 2.31
CA TRP A 337 6.76 30.55 1.24
C TRP A 337 8.19 30.06 1.60
N PRO A 338 8.71 30.29 2.83
CA PRO A 338 9.99 29.71 3.23
C PRO A 338 10.00 28.18 3.15
N LEU A 339 8.94 27.51 3.64
CA LEU A 339 8.82 26.05 3.58
C LEU A 339 8.73 25.52 2.16
N VAL A 340 7.98 26.22 1.29
CA VAL A 340 7.92 25.91 -0.15
C VAL A 340 9.31 25.99 -0.77
N GLY A 341 10.07 27.06 -0.48
CA GLY A 341 11.44 27.23 -0.97
C GLY A 341 12.37 26.11 -0.47
N THR A 342 12.40 25.85 0.84
CA THR A 342 13.23 24.80 1.45
C THR A 342 12.91 23.42 0.88
N LEU A 343 11.62 23.06 0.80
CA LEU A 343 11.20 21.76 0.30
C LEU A 343 11.46 21.61 -1.21
N SER A 344 11.34 22.68 -1.98
CA SER A 344 11.68 22.69 -3.41
C SER A 344 13.16 22.40 -3.63
N VAL A 345 14.05 23.06 -2.88
CA VAL A 345 15.51 22.83 -2.95
C VAL A 345 15.84 21.38 -2.55
N LEU A 346 15.25 20.89 -1.45
CA LEU A 346 15.42 19.51 -1.00
C LEU A 346 14.98 18.51 -2.09
N LEU A 347 13.80 18.73 -2.68
CA LEU A 347 13.25 17.85 -3.71
C LEU A 347 14.10 17.89 -4.99
N LEU A 348 14.56 19.05 -5.44
CA LEU A 348 15.43 19.17 -6.61
C LEU A 348 16.77 18.44 -6.41
N ALA A 349 17.39 18.59 -5.24
CA ALA A 349 18.59 17.86 -4.87
C ALA A 349 18.34 16.34 -4.84
N ALA A 350 17.20 15.91 -4.29
CA ALA A 350 16.80 14.51 -4.28
C ALA A 350 16.56 13.95 -5.69
N ILE A 351 15.84 14.67 -6.57
CA ILE A 351 15.64 14.27 -7.97
C ILE A 351 17.00 14.05 -8.65
N TRP A 352 17.93 15.00 -8.51
CA TRP A 352 19.26 14.89 -9.09
C TRP A 352 20.02 13.67 -8.57
N TYR A 353 19.95 13.40 -7.27
CA TYR A 353 20.62 12.25 -6.65
C TYR A 353 19.97 10.91 -7.07
N VAL A 354 18.63 10.84 -7.06
CA VAL A 354 17.85 9.65 -7.46
C VAL A 354 18.15 9.25 -8.90
N ARG A 355 18.28 10.21 -9.83
CA ARG A 355 18.65 9.93 -11.23
C ARG A 355 19.92 9.08 -11.35
N ARG A 356 20.86 9.22 -10.42
CA ARG A 356 22.11 8.43 -10.37
C ARG A 356 21.92 7.04 -9.76
N LEU A 357 20.90 6.84 -8.92
CA LEU A 357 20.63 5.58 -8.23
C LEU A 357 19.65 4.67 -8.98
N VAL A 358 18.78 5.25 -9.81
CA VAL A 358 17.66 4.57 -10.48
C VAL A 358 18.10 3.32 -11.27
N SER A 359 19.21 3.37 -12.01
CA SER A 359 19.72 2.20 -12.74
C SER A 359 20.12 1.07 -11.79
N ALA A 360 20.74 1.42 -10.66
CA ALA A 360 21.13 0.44 -9.64
C ALA A 360 19.91 -0.15 -8.92
N MET A 361 18.86 0.64 -8.72
CA MET A 361 17.58 0.15 -8.18
C MET A 361 16.87 -0.81 -9.15
N ASN A 362 16.89 -0.52 -10.45
CA ASN A 362 16.34 -1.44 -11.46
C ASN A 362 17.09 -2.77 -11.49
N ALA A 363 18.42 -2.75 -11.35
CA ALA A 363 19.20 -3.97 -11.24
C ALA A 363 18.92 -4.72 -9.93
N LEU A 364 18.73 -4.00 -8.81
CA LEU A 364 18.30 -4.60 -7.55
C LEU A 364 16.96 -5.34 -7.68
N ALA A 365 16.04 -4.86 -8.52
CA ALA A 365 14.76 -5.52 -8.75
C ALA A 365 14.89 -6.94 -9.34
N LEU A 366 16.00 -7.25 -10.04
CA LEU A 366 16.32 -8.59 -10.54
C LEU A 366 16.85 -9.54 -9.45
N GLY A 367 17.11 -9.02 -8.26
CA GLY A 367 17.67 -9.76 -7.13
C GLY A 367 19.04 -9.24 -6.72
N GLU A 368 19.39 -9.49 -5.45
CA GLU A 368 20.64 -8.98 -4.85
C GLU A 368 21.88 -9.60 -5.50
N ALA A 369 21.83 -10.91 -5.77
CA ALA A 369 22.89 -11.61 -6.48
C ALA A 369 23.09 -11.05 -7.89
N ALA A 370 22.01 -10.85 -8.66
CA ALA A 370 22.08 -10.30 -10.01
C ALA A 370 22.65 -8.87 -10.01
N ALA A 371 22.21 -8.01 -9.10
CA ALA A 371 22.74 -6.66 -8.96
C ALA A 371 24.24 -6.65 -8.61
N ALA A 372 24.67 -7.53 -7.71
CA ALA A 372 26.08 -7.65 -7.34
C ALA A 372 26.97 -8.07 -8.52
N HIS A 373 26.50 -8.97 -9.40
CA HIS A 373 27.25 -9.40 -10.59
C HIS A 373 27.47 -8.28 -11.62
N VAL A 374 26.57 -7.30 -11.69
CA VAL A 374 26.73 -6.10 -12.55
C VAL A 374 27.56 -5.00 -11.85
N GLY A 375 28.20 -5.33 -10.72
CA GLY A 375 29.11 -4.43 -9.99
C GLY A 375 28.42 -3.46 -9.04
N ILE A 376 27.13 -3.66 -8.73
CA ILE A 376 26.41 -2.79 -7.79
C ILE A 376 26.70 -3.22 -6.36
N ASN A 377 27.22 -2.29 -5.57
CA ASN A 377 27.34 -2.49 -4.14
C ASN A 377 25.97 -2.31 -3.45
N VAL A 378 25.24 -3.42 -3.30
CA VAL A 378 23.87 -3.46 -2.73
C VAL A 378 23.81 -2.81 -1.36
N ARG A 379 24.82 -3.03 -0.50
CA ARG A 379 24.90 -2.44 0.84
C ARG A 379 24.94 -0.91 0.81
N HIS A 380 25.78 -0.33 -0.04
CA HIS A 380 25.87 1.13 -0.18
C HIS A 380 24.61 1.71 -0.84
N LEU A 381 24.03 1.01 -1.81
CA LEU A 381 22.77 1.41 -2.44
C LEU A 381 21.64 1.46 -1.40
N ARG A 382 21.47 0.40 -0.60
CA ARG A 382 20.47 0.32 0.47
C ARG A 382 20.62 1.48 1.45
N ARG A 383 21.83 1.71 1.97
CA ARG A 383 22.09 2.82 2.91
C ARG A 383 21.76 4.19 2.29
N ARG A 384 22.15 4.44 1.04
CA ARG A 384 21.85 5.70 0.35
C ARG A 384 20.35 5.92 0.17
N VAL A 385 19.62 4.87 -0.20
CA VAL A 385 18.15 4.94 -0.37
C VAL A 385 17.46 5.16 0.98
N ILE A 386 17.87 4.46 2.04
CA ILE A 386 17.31 4.65 3.40
C ILE A 386 17.51 6.09 3.87
N ILE A 387 18.74 6.63 3.74
CA ILE A 387 19.02 8.02 4.12
C ILE A 387 18.16 8.98 3.32
N LEU A 388 18.04 8.76 2.01
CA LEU A 388 17.25 9.64 1.16
C LEU A 388 15.75 9.61 1.54
N VAL A 389 15.19 8.43 1.77
CA VAL A 389 13.81 8.28 2.24
C VAL A 389 13.64 8.98 3.59
N ALA A 390 14.55 8.74 4.54
CA ALA A 390 14.51 9.38 5.86
C ALA A 390 14.56 10.92 5.79
N LEU A 391 15.39 11.49 4.93
CA LEU A 391 15.46 12.94 4.73
C LEU A 391 14.16 13.49 4.10
N LEU A 392 13.64 12.80 3.08
CA LEU A 392 12.47 13.23 2.33
C LEU A 392 11.18 13.10 3.16
N SER A 393 10.81 11.88 3.55
CA SER A 393 9.59 11.67 4.35
C SER A 393 9.74 12.20 5.77
N GLY A 394 10.95 12.20 6.35
CA GLY A 394 11.18 12.81 7.67
C GLY A 394 10.93 14.31 7.65
N PHE A 395 11.39 15.02 6.60
CA PHE A 395 11.12 16.46 6.48
C PHE A 395 9.61 16.71 6.31
N ALA A 396 8.94 15.94 5.46
CA ALA A 396 7.49 16.03 5.30
C ALA A 396 6.80 15.84 6.67
N VAL A 397 6.99 14.70 7.33
CA VAL A 397 6.30 14.37 8.58
C VAL A 397 6.62 15.36 9.71
N ALA A 398 7.85 15.88 9.78
CA ALA A 398 8.22 16.89 10.76
C ALA A 398 7.39 18.18 10.67
N TRP A 399 7.07 18.62 9.45
CA TRP A 399 6.39 19.90 9.20
C TRP A 399 4.87 19.79 9.07
N CYS A 400 4.37 18.65 8.60
CA CYS A 400 2.93 18.47 8.39
C CYS A 400 2.32 17.33 9.19
N GLY A 401 3.06 16.75 10.14
CA GLY A 401 2.60 15.63 10.95
C GLY A 401 2.49 14.34 10.15
N VAL A 402 1.80 13.34 10.69
CA VAL A 402 1.71 12.03 10.04
C VAL A 402 0.71 12.09 8.88
N ILE A 403 1.21 11.91 7.66
CA ILE A 403 0.39 11.75 6.46
C ILE A 403 0.64 10.36 5.88
N GLY A 404 -0.37 9.50 5.97
CA GLY A 404 -0.31 8.11 5.52
C GLY A 404 -0.73 7.92 4.06
N PHE A 405 -0.67 6.66 3.60
CA PHE A 405 -1.18 6.16 2.31
C PHE A 405 -0.54 6.70 1.02
N ILE A 406 -0.09 7.95 0.98
CA ILE A 406 0.45 8.55 -0.26
C ILE A 406 1.70 7.81 -0.75
N GLY A 407 2.60 7.44 0.16
CA GLY A 407 3.79 6.65 -0.16
C GLY A 407 3.49 5.22 -0.63
N LEU A 408 2.32 4.69 -0.33
CA LEU A 408 1.88 3.37 -0.77
C LEU A 408 1.14 3.45 -2.11
N VAL A 409 0.12 4.29 -2.17
CA VAL A 409 -0.85 4.37 -3.26
C VAL A 409 -0.25 4.99 -4.53
N ALA A 410 0.43 6.12 -4.42
CA ALA A 410 0.94 6.85 -5.59
C ALA A 410 1.89 6.01 -6.48
N PRO A 411 2.97 5.41 -5.95
CA PRO A 411 3.83 4.54 -6.74
C PRO A 411 3.13 3.25 -7.21
N HIS A 412 2.16 2.73 -6.45
CA HIS A 412 1.41 1.54 -6.86
C HIS A 412 0.54 1.82 -8.10
N ILE A 413 -0.22 2.92 -8.11
CA ILE A 413 -1.01 3.36 -9.27
C ILE A 413 -0.11 3.50 -10.51
N VAL A 414 1.03 4.17 -10.35
CA VAL A 414 1.97 4.37 -11.45
C VAL A 414 2.53 3.06 -11.98
N ARG A 415 2.85 2.12 -11.09
CA ARG A 415 3.37 0.80 -11.45
C ARG A 415 2.38 -0.02 -12.28
N LEU A 416 1.09 0.09 -11.99
CA LEU A 416 0.04 -0.58 -12.77
C LEU A 416 -0.07 -0.02 -14.20
N VAL A 417 0.22 1.28 -14.40
CA VAL A 417 0.08 1.96 -15.69
C VAL A 417 1.35 1.89 -16.55
N VAL A 418 2.52 2.11 -15.94
CA VAL A 418 3.79 2.30 -16.68
C VAL A 418 4.80 1.16 -16.44
N GLY A 419 4.51 0.26 -15.51
CA GLY A 419 5.38 -0.87 -15.16
C GLY A 419 6.42 -0.53 -14.08
N PRO A 420 7.34 -1.47 -13.80
CA PRO A 420 8.25 -1.40 -12.65
C PRO A 420 9.54 -0.61 -12.90
N ASP A 421 9.76 -0.02 -14.08
CA ASP A 421 10.98 0.74 -14.38
C ASP A 421 11.06 2.01 -13.52
N GLN A 422 12.01 2.03 -12.58
CA GLN A 422 12.21 3.13 -11.63
C GLN A 422 12.48 4.48 -12.33
N ARG A 423 13.02 4.47 -13.56
CA ARG A 423 13.25 5.68 -14.38
C ARG A 423 11.97 6.44 -14.67
N ARG A 424 10.89 5.70 -14.89
CA ARG A 424 9.56 6.25 -15.17
C ARG A 424 8.72 6.34 -13.91
N MET A 425 8.85 5.34 -13.03
CA MET A 425 8.03 5.24 -11.82
C MET A 425 8.31 6.39 -10.85
N ALA A 426 9.57 6.76 -10.59
CA ALA A 426 9.91 7.83 -9.65
C ALA A 426 9.30 9.20 -10.00
N PRO A 427 9.49 9.76 -11.21
CA PRO A 427 8.91 11.08 -11.54
C PRO A 427 7.38 11.05 -11.62
N LEU A 428 6.78 9.94 -12.06
CA LEU A 428 5.33 9.82 -12.12
C LEU A 428 4.71 9.66 -10.74
N ALA A 429 5.34 8.91 -9.82
CA ALA A 429 4.88 8.76 -8.44
C ALA A 429 4.88 10.09 -7.69
N MET A 430 5.85 10.97 -8.00
CA MET A 430 5.86 12.34 -7.49
C MET A 430 4.62 13.12 -7.93
N LEU A 431 4.29 13.10 -9.24
CA LEU A 431 3.13 13.81 -9.77
C LEU A 431 1.81 13.27 -9.20
N VAL A 432 1.66 11.94 -9.17
CA VAL A 432 0.46 11.31 -8.62
C VAL A 432 0.33 11.61 -7.12
N GLY A 433 1.43 11.54 -6.36
CA GLY A 433 1.42 11.91 -4.94
C GLY A 433 1.05 13.37 -4.70
N ALA A 434 1.57 14.29 -5.52
CA ALA A 434 1.23 15.70 -5.47
C ALA A 434 -0.27 15.95 -5.73
N ILE A 435 -0.84 15.29 -6.74
CA ILE A 435 -2.26 15.39 -7.09
C ILE A 435 -3.12 14.85 -5.95
N ILE A 436 -2.83 13.65 -5.45
CA ILE A 436 -3.60 13.01 -4.37
C ILE A 436 -3.60 13.90 -3.12
N LEU A 437 -2.42 14.38 -2.68
CA LEU A 437 -2.37 15.20 -1.47
C LEU A 437 -3.06 16.55 -1.65
N LEU A 438 -2.90 17.17 -2.82
CA LEU A 438 -3.53 18.47 -3.10
C LEU A 438 -5.06 18.35 -3.14
N VAL A 439 -5.59 17.28 -3.71
CA VAL A 439 -7.04 17.00 -3.70
C VAL A 439 -7.53 16.73 -2.27
N ALA A 440 -6.79 15.95 -1.49
CA ALA A 440 -7.12 15.67 -0.10
C ALA A 440 -7.14 16.96 0.75
N ASP A 441 -6.10 17.81 0.64
CA ASP A 441 -6.03 19.10 1.36
C ASP A 441 -7.14 20.06 0.92
N THR A 442 -7.42 20.13 -0.37
CA THR A 442 -8.47 21.00 -0.92
C THR A 442 -9.84 20.59 -0.41
N THR A 443 -10.09 19.29 -0.28
CA THR A 443 -11.33 18.75 0.28
C THR A 443 -11.40 19.01 1.79
N ALA A 444 -10.31 18.77 2.51
CA ALA A 444 -10.21 18.93 3.96
C ALA A 444 -10.53 20.35 4.45
N ARG A 445 -10.12 21.37 3.68
CA ARG A 445 -10.39 22.78 3.99
C ARG A 445 -11.75 23.31 3.49
N THR A 446 -12.48 22.55 2.67
CA THR A 446 -13.75 23.02 2.06
C THR A 446 -14.99 22.31 2.61
N VAL A 447 -14.87 21.07 3.07
CA VAL A 447 -16.02 20.26 3.52
C VAL A 447 -16.67 20.80 4.81
N ALA A 448 -15.88 21.38 5.72
CA ALA A 448 -16.35 21.74 7.07
C ALA A 448 -16.11 23.21 7.45
N ILE A 449 -16.10 24.13 6.46
CA ILE A 449 -15.91 25.57 6.69
C ILE A 449 -16.86 26.07 7.81
N PRO A 450 -16.38 26.81 8.82
CA PRO A 450 -15.03 27.42 8.97
C PRO A 450 -13.98 26.53 9.64
N ALA A 451 -14.34 25.32 10.08
CA ALA A 451 -13.39 24.37 10.65
C ALA A 451 -12.56 23.70 9.54
N GLU A 452 -11.31 23.37 9.87
CA GLU A 452 -10.47 22.56 9.00
C GLU A 452 -10.32 21.16 9.59
N ILE A 453 -10.65 20.16 8.78
CA ILE A 453 -10.43 18.76 9.16
C ILE A 453 -8.96 18.42 8.87
N PRO A 454 -8.28 17.67 9.75
CA PRO A 454 -6.93 17.18 9.49
C PRO A 454 -6.84 16.37 8.19
N VAL A 455 -5.84 16.70 7.35
CA VAL A 455 -5.71 16.10 6.01
C VAL A 455 -5.41 14.60 6.07
N GLY A 456 -4.77 14.13 7.15
CA GLY A 456 -4.45 12.71 7.33
C GLY A 456 -5.70 11.81 7.33
N ILE A 457 -6.84 12.33 7.81
CA ILE A 457 -8.12 11.62 7.78
C ILE A 457 -8.57 11.38 6.34
N PHE A 458 -8.52 12.41 5.49
CA PHE A 458 -8.89 12.28 4.08
C PHE A 458 -7.95 11.36 3.31
N THR A 459 -6.64 11.44 3.57
CA THR A 459 -5.69 10.53 2.91
C THR A 459 -5.88 9.07 3.29
N ALA A 460 -6.46 8.78 4.46
CA ALA A 460 -6.77 7.41 4.88
C ALA A 460 -8.11 6.89 4.34
N LEU A 461 -9.03 7.79 3.97
CA LEU A 461 -10.32 7.44 3.36
C LEU A 461 -10.24 7.24 1.83
N LEU A 462 -9.15 7.71 1.20
CA LEU A 462 -8.80 7.48 -0.19
C LEU A 462 -8.17 6.10 -0.37
#